data_AF-A0A4Y9ZID7-F1
#
_entry.id   AF-A0A4Y9ZID7-F1
#
_cell.length_a   1.000
_cell.length_b   1.000
_cell.length_c   1.000
_cell.angle_alpha   90.00
_cell.angle_beta   90.00
_cell.angle_gamma   90.00
#
_symmetry.space_group_name_H-M   'P 1'
#
loop_
_entity.id
_entity.type
_entity.pdbx_description
1 polymer ?
#
loop_
_entity_poly.entity_id
_entity_poly.type
_entity_poly.pdbx_seq_one_letter_code
_entity_poly.pdbx_strand_id
1 'polypeptide(L)'
;MPGMLRILLHPELCMFAVACIENDNMSPQQLAKRCHEWAEDKWGKNYPSGDKSHRYLLAPHDWTSIYRTIATRTGVPVHSAAETNLDLWFRAESPSPPNPTLQDSLLYYEPCVEGESDRFVLILSHPEQQEFARSVAHNGQVDFDLTFGFSSARANLLNIVAINHRDNSGIPIGHIIFTARSTAKAAHADYNTKLLTRLLGLFKTRLCDRLNIDFTVCVANMDNDARERAALTMTWDSVHLLLLGDARIATRLDLTRFSMRLMKEIKTYPEAIAAYNEILAHYQQLEQEPDEISEKQARAGLAYLVYFRGYLKDLPFWKAWSPAGAAEAAEAAEKLGIPLEKVARTTNHVEYFNHLLKGPLFSIFEKGGRHPRLDKIQLNDLRQSAHVLRPSGPSNKEAPEFDKLDDPEEWLSNTIEAVNEDSKVVFCRDEDPETMLLDGYGMPLPIPSDPEHSSPENADDDFDYDYAQESTEILWDLSRDAEAASESEESNIGP
;
A
#
# COMPACT_ATOMS: atom_id res chain seq x y z
N MET A 1 -26.70 -12.91 -35.66
CA MET A 1 -27.51 -11.82 -35.06
C MET A 1 -27.56 -10.66 -36.04
N PRO A 2 -28.73 -10.26 -36.57
CA PRO A 2 -28.86 -8.97 -37.26
C PRO A 2 -28.50 -7.85 -36.28
N GLY A 3 -27.81 -6.80 -36.74
CA GLY A 3 -27.41 -5.70 -35.87
C GLY A 3 -28.63 -4.95 -35.33
N MET A 4 -28.96 -5.13 -34.05
CA MET A 4 -29.90 -4.26 -33.37
C MET A 4 -29.41 -2.81 -33.53
N LEU A 5 -30.26 -1.94 -34.09
CA LEU A 5 -30.04 -0.50 -34.07
C LEU A 5 -29.87 -0.07 -32.60
N ARG A 6 -28.64 0.27 -32.23
CA ARG A 6 -28.35 0.84 -30.91
C ARG A 6 -28.92 2.24 -30.88
N ILE A 7 -30.11 2.36 -30.28
CA ILE A 7 -30.70 3.65 -29.93
C ILE A 7 -29.69 4.38 -29.04
N LEU A 8 -29.29 5.58 -29.46
CA LEU A 8 -28.20 6.34 -28.81
C LEU A 8 -28.67 6.93 -27.48
N LEU A 9 -27.75 7.30 -26.59
CA LEU A 9 -28.12 8.10 -25.42
C LEU A 9 -28.50 9.52 -25.88
N HIS A 10 -29.52 10.14 -25.28
CA HIS A 10 -29.92 11.50 -25.64
C HIS A 10 -28.77 12.50 -25.41
N PRO A 11 -28.47 13.43 -26.35
CA PRO A 11 -27.29 14.31 -26.26
C PRO A 11 -27.22 15.14 -24.98
N GLU A 12 -28.34 15.71 -24.52
CA GLU A 12 -28.34 16.49 -23.27
C GLU A 12 -28.03 15.62 -22.04
N LEU A 13 -28.54 14.38 -22.01
CA LEU A 13 -28.27 13.44 -20.92
C LEU A 13 -26.81 12.97 -20.95
N CYS A 14 -26.25 12.77 -22.15
CA CYS A 14 -24.84 12.49 -22.31
C CYS A 14 -23.96 13.66 -21.83
N MET A 15 -24.35 14.91 -22.12
CA MET A 15 -23.61 16.09 -21.67
C MET A 15 -23.73 16.32 -20.15
N PHE A 16 -24.91 16.08 -19.57
CA PHE A 16 -25.11 16.07 -18.12
C PHE A 16 -24.26 14.98 -17.45
N ALA A 17 -24.27 13.76 -17.99
CA ALA A 17 -23.46 12.66 -17.49
C ALA A 17 -21.96 12.95 -17.54
N VAL A 18 -21.48 13.58 -18.62
CA VAL A 18 -20.09 14.08 -18.73
C VAL A 18 -19.80 15.12 -17.65
N ALA A 19 -20.67 16.11 -17.46
CA ALA A 19 -20.47 17.15 -16.46
C ALA A 19 -20.44 16.61 -15.01
N CYS A 20 -21.27 15.63 -14.66
CA CYS A 20 -21.22 15.00 -13.34
C CYS A 20 -19.96 14.16 -13.11
N ILE A 21 -19.38 13.54 -14.15
CA ILE A 21 -18.06 12.89 -14.02
C ILE A 21 -16.96 13.95 -13.88
N GLU A 22 -16.97 14.99 -14.71
CA GLU A 22 -15.94 16.04 -14.74
C GLU A 22 -15.90 16.90 -13.46
N ASN A 23 -17.04 17.12 -12.79
CA ASN A 23 -17.13 17.99 -11.60
C ASN A 23 -17.27 17.22 -10.27
N ASP A 24 -18.02 16.11 -10.25
CA ASP A 24 -18.46 15.47 -9.00
C ASP A 24 -17.84 14.07 -8.79
N ASN A 25 -16.94 13.63 -9.69
CA ASN A 25 -16.21 12.36 -9.63
C ASN A 25 -17.09 11.11 -9.39
N MET A 26 -18.30 11.09 -9.98
CA MET A 26 -19.33 10.08 -9.63
C MET A 26 -18.99 8.66 -10.07
N SER A 27 -19.27 7.69 -9.18
CA SER A 27 -19.24 6.26 -9.47
C SER A 27 -20.33 5.84 -10.48
N PRO A 28 -20.23 4.66 -11.10
CA PRO A 28 -21.23 4.20 -12.05
C PRO A 28 -22.66 4.13 -11.53
N GLN A 29 -22.84 3.73 -10.27
CA GLN A 29 -24.14 3.64 -9.62
C GLN A 29 -24.68 5.04 -9.28
N GLN A 30 -23.80 5.93 -8.80
CA GLN A 30 -24.14 7.32 -8.49
C GLN A 30 -24.58 8.07 -9.75
N LEU A 31 -23.81 7.97 -10.85
CA LEU A 31 -24.15 8.66 -12.09
C LEU A 31 -25.44 8.12 -12.72
N ALA A 32 -25.66 6.80 -12.71
CA ALA A 32 -26.90 6.22 -13.22
C ALA A 32 -28.12 6.75 -12.46
N LYS A 33 -28.05 6.81 -11.12
CA LYS A 33 -29.07 7.43 -10.27
C LYS A 33 -29.23 8.92 -10.58
N ARG A 34 -28.14 9.67 -10.67
CA ARG A 34 -28.17 11.13 -10.91
C ARG A 34 -28.73 11.49 -12.28
N CYS A 35 -28.38 10.71 -13.30
CA CYS A 35 -28.93 10.80 -14.65
C CYS A 35 -30.43 10.50 -14.67
N HIS A 36 -30.90 9.53 -13.86
CA HIS A 36 -32.31 9.22 -13.72
C HIS A 36 -33.09 10.34 -13.03
N GLU A 37 -32.58 10.89 -11.92
CA GLU A 37 -33.14 12.07 -11.23
C GLU A 37 -33.24 13.28 -12.17
N TRP A 38 -32.17 13.58 -12.91
CA TRP A 38 -32.14 14.68 -13.87
C TRP A 38 -33.13 14.46 -15.02
N ALA A 39 -33.28 13.21 -15.49
CA ALA A 39 -34.26 12.86 -16.51
C ALA A 39 -35.71 12.97 -16.01
N GLU A 40 -36.00 12.62 -14.74
CA GLU A 40 -37.31 12.86 -14.12
C GLU A 40 -37.65 14.35 -14.01
N ASP A 41 -36.67 15.20 -13.67
CA ASP A 41 -36.87 16.66 -13.60
C ASP A 41 -37.06 17.26 -15.00
N LYS A 42 -36.20 16.89 -15.94
CA LYS A 42 -36.19 17.41 -17.32
C LYS A 42 -37.41 16.99 -18.15
N TRP A 43 -37.89 15.75 -17.98
CA TRP A 43 -38.93 15.15 -18.82
C TRP A 43 -40.17 14.66 -18.06
N GLY A 44 -40.21 14.82 -16.73
CA GLY A 44 -41.31 14.42 -15.85
C GLY A 44 -41.25 12.94 -15.43
N LYS A 45 -41.72 12.63 -14.21
CA LYS A 45 -41.63 11.29 -13.55
C LYS A 45 -42.13 10.05 -14.33
N ASN A 46 -42.83 10.25 -15.45
CA ASN A 46 -43.30 9.17 -16.33
C ASN A 46 -42.71 9.32 -17.75
N TYR A 47 -41.50 9.86 -17.88
CA TYR A 47 -40.82 10.00 -19.16
C TYR A 47 -40.68 8.62 -19.84
N PRO A 48 -40.93 8.52 -21.17
CA PRO A 48 -40.71 7.27 -21.88
C PRO A 48 -39.22 6.91 -21.82
N SER A 49 -38.89 5.62 -21.86
CA SER A 49 -37.48 5.15 -21.84
C SER A 49 -36.62 5.69 -23.01
N GLY A 50 -37.25 6.28 -24.02
CA GLY A 50 -36.64 7.04 -25.10
C GLY A 50 -37.68 7.63 -26.06
N ASP A 51 -37.19 8.25 -27.13
CA ASP A 51 -37.95 8.51 -28.36
C ASP A 51 -37.58 7.49 -29.47
N LYS A 52 -37.88 7.78 -30.74
CA LYS A 52 -37.56 6.89 -31.88
C LYS A 52 -36.06 6.80 -32.22
N SER A 53 -35.24 7.68 -31.65
CA SER A 53 -33.83 7.92 -32.01
C SER A 53 -32.89 7.83 -30.79
N HIS A 54 -33.38 8.17 -29.60
CA HIS A 54 -32.60 8.34 -28.38
C HIS A 54 -33.24 7.63 -27.17
N ARG A 55 -32.41 7.16 -26.24
CA ARG A 55 -32.79 6.69 -24.90
C ARG A 55 -32.61 7.80 -23.88
N TYR A 56 -33.52 7.84 -22.92
CA TYR A 56 -33.52 8.74 -21.77
C TYR A 56 -32.99 8.06 -20.50
N LEU A 57 -32.56 6.80 -20.61
CA LEU A 57 -31.95 6.01 -19.56
C LEU A 57 -30.54 5.58 -19.96
N LEU A 58 -29.60 5.74 -19.02
CA LEU A 58 -28.21 5.35 -19.14
C LEU A 58 -28.07 3.83 -19.01
N ALA A 59 -27.59 3.18 -20.07
CA ALA A 59 -27.39 1.74 -20.12
C ALA A 59 -25.93 1.37 -19.79
N PRO A 60 -25.64 0.12 -19.35
CA PRO A 60 -24.29 -0.31 -18.99
C PRO A 60 -23.21 -0.14 -20.08
N HIS A 61 -23.60 -0.01 -21.35
CA HIS A 61 -22.66 0.22 -22.46
C HIS A 61 -22.38 1.71 -22.75
N ASP A 62 -23.23 2.64 -22.30
CA ASP A 62 -23.06 4.08 -22.56
C ASP A 62 -21.81 4.63 -21.88
N TRP A 63 -21.39 4.04 -20.77
CA TRP A 63 -20.10 4.24 -20.12
C TRP A 63 -18.92 4.32 -21.08
N THR A 64 -18.85 3.39 -22.03
CA THR A 64 -17.74 3.40 -23.00
C THR A 64 -17.81 4.61 -23.92
N SER A 65 -19.01 5.10 -24.26
CA SER A 65 -19.19 6.31 -25.06
C SER A 65 -18.89 7.57 -24.27
N ILE A 66 -19.41 7.70 -23.05
CA ILE A 66 -19.23 8.88 -22.19
C ILE A 66 -17.74 9.09 -21.87
N TYR A 67 -17.02 8.06 -21.44
CA TYR A 67 -15.57 8.17 -21.23
C TYR A 67 -14.74 8.37 -22.51
N ARG A 68 -15.25 7.99 -23.69
CA ARG A 68 -14.62 8.37 -24.96
C ARG A 68 -14.84 9.86 -25.24
N THR A 69 -16.04 10.38 -25.02
CA THR A 69 -16.33 11.82 -25.11
C THR A 69 -15.44 12.63 -24.16
N ILE A 70 -15.28 12.20 -22.91
CA ILE A 70 -14.37 12.83 -21.94
C ILE A 70 -12.93 12.78 -22.46
N ALA A 71 -12.40 11.61 -22.83
CA ALA A 71 -11.02 11.48 -23.31
C ALA A 71 -10.74 12.32 -24.57
N THR A 72 -11.69 12.39 -25.50
CA THR A 72 -11.59 13.27 -26.68
C THR A 72 -11.60 14.74 -26.28
N ARG A 73 -12.43 15.15 -25.30
CA ARG A 73 -12.49 16.54 -24.80
C ARG A 73 -11.23 16.94 -24.03
N THR A 74 -10.63 16.03 -23.27
CA THR A 74 -9.35 16.25 -22.57
C THR A 74 -8.12 16.06 -23.48
N GLY A 75 -8.33 15.76 -24.77
CA GLY A 75 -7.26 15.64 -25.77
C GLY A 75 -6.41 14.38 -25.64
N VAL A 76 -6.84 13.37 -24.87
CA VAL A 76 -6.09 12.14 -24.61
C VAL A 76 -6.41 11.09 -25.67
N PRO A 77 -5.50 10.76 -26.60
CA PRO A 77 -5.78 9.78 -27.64
C PRO A 77 -5.89 8.38 -27.02
N VAL A 78 -7.10 7.80 -27.10
CA VAL A 78 -7.40 6.52 -26.41
C VAL A 78 -6.77 5.29 -27.08
N HIS A 79 -6.11 5.48 -28.23
CA HIS A 79 -5.56 4.43 -29.09
C HIS A 79 -4.02 4.37 -29.09
N SER A 80 -3.34 5.38 -28.57
CA SER A 80 -1.89 5.35 -28.29
C SER A 80 -1.60 4.65 -26.96
N ALA A 81 -0.32 4.29 -26.77
CA ALA A 81 0.21 3.85 -25.48
C ALA A 81 0.12 4.97 -24.43
N ALA A 82 0.06 4.62 -23.15
CA ALA A 82 -0.08 5.61 -22.07
C ALA A 82 1.20 6.45 -21.93
N GLU A 83 2.34 5.79 -22.08
CA GLU A 83 3.69 6.33 -22.06
C GLU A 83 3.88 7.41 -23.14
N THR A 84 3.38 7.16 -24.36
CA THR A 84 3.39 8.14 -25.47
C THR A 84 2.55 9.37 -25.15
N ASN A 85 1.41 9.19 -24.49
CA ASN A 85 0.55 10.31 -24.11
C ASN A 85 1.21 11.15 -23.01
N LEU A 86 1.81 10.50 -22.01
CA LEU A 86 2.51 11.18 -20.91
C LEU A 86 3.76 11.92 -21.40
N ASP A 87 4.53 11.37 -22.35
CA ASP A 87 5.64 12.08 -23.01
C ASP A 87 5.18 13.40 -23.64
N LEU A 88 4.08 13.38 -24.39
CA LEU A 88 3.51 14.60 -24.98
C LEU A 88 3.11 15.65 -23.92
N TRP A 89 2.81 15.26 -22.68
CA TRP A 89 2.40 16.17 -21.61
C TRP A 89 3.58 16.77 -20.85
N PHE A 90 4.65 15.98 -20.65
CA PHE A 90 5.77 16.31 -19.77
C PHE A 90 7.07 16.69 -20.48
N ARG A 91 7.18 16.47 -21.79
CA ARG A 91 8.30 17.00 -22.58
C ARG A 91 8.39 18.53 -22.44
N ALA A 92 9.62 19.03 -22.31
CA ALA A 92 9.87 20.47 -22.15
C ALA A 92 9.47 21.29 -23.39
N GLU A 93 9.60 20.71 -24.59
CA GLU A 93 9.27 21.37 -25.85
C GLU A 93 7.83 21.08 -26.29
N SER A 94 6.99 22.12 -26.31
CA SER A 94 5.61 22.06 -26.78
C SER A 94 4.75 20.96 -26.11
N PRO A 95 4.54 21.00 -24.79
CA PRO A 95 3.64 20.08 -24.09
C PRO A 95 2.19 20.22 -24.60
N SER A 96 1.49 19.09 -24.72
CA SER A 96 0.15 19.00 -25.30
C SER A 96 -0.72 17.97 -24.56
N PRO A 97 -1.74 18.40 -23.79
CA PRO A 97 -2.20 19.78 -23.65
C PRO A 97 -1.25 20.63 -22.78
N PRO A 98 -1.09 21.93 -23.09
CA PRO A 98 -0.34 22.84 -22.24
C PRO A 98 -1.09 23.07 -20.92
N ASN A 99 -0.48 22.69 -19.80
CA ASN A 99 -1.05 22.90 -18.47
C ASN A 99 0.05 23.43 -17.52
N PRO A 100 0.05 24.75 -17.20
CA PRO A 100 1.05 25.36 -16.32
C PRO A 100 1.14 24.67 -14.95
N THR A 101 0.01 24.29 -14.36
CA THR A 101 -0.01 23.62 -13.05
C THR A 101 0.72 22.28 -13.07
N LEU A 102 0.70 21.54 -14.19
CA LEU A 102 1.48 20.30 -14.31
C LEU A 102 2.98 20.58 -14.40
N GLN A 103 3.39 21.64 -15.09
CA GLN A 103 4.78 22.07 -15.21
C GLN A 103 5.33 22.62 -13.88
N ASP A 104 4.51 23.33 -13.11
CA ASP A 104 4.83 23.78 -11.75
C ASP A 104 4.93 22.61 -10.75
N SER A 105 4.12 21.56 -10.97
CA SER A 105 4.12 20.33 -10.17
C SER A 105 5.23 19.35 -10.54
N LEU A 106 5.86 19.51 -11.71
CA LEU A 106 6.86 18.59 -12.22
C LEU A 106 8.21 18.86 -11.54
N LEU A 107 8.76 17.84 -10.87
CA LEU A 107 10.12 17.87 -10.34
C LEU A 107 11.10 17.17 -11.28
N TYR A 108 10.69 16.05 -11.88
CA TYR A 108 11.52 15.28 -12.82
C TYR A 108 10.68 14.46 -13.79
N TYR A 109 11.18 14.28 -15.01
CA TYR A 109 10.59 13.45 -16.06
C TYR A 109 11.68 12.70 -16.83
N GLU A 110 11.43 11.43 -17.15
CA GLU A 110 12.26 10.59 -18.01
C GLU A 110 11.35 9.70 -18.90
N PRO A 111 11.46 9.78 -20.23
CA PRO A 111 10.71 8.90 -21.12
C PRO A 111 11.21 7.46 -21.03
N CYS A 112 10.33 6.51 -21.33
CA CYS A 112 10.72 5.13 -21.55
C CYS A 112 11.39 5.01 -22.92
N VAL A 113 12.71 4.84 -22.95
CA VAL A 113 13.50 4.62 -24.15
C VAL A 113 14.12 3.24 -24.07
N GLU A 114 13.71 2.36 -24.98
CA GLU A 114 14.16 0.96 -25.05
C GLU A 114 15.67 0.90 -25.34
N GLY A 115 16.40 0.16 -24.50
CA GLY A 115 17.86 0.05 -24.54
C GLY A 115 18.64 1.19 -23.86
N GLU A 116 17.97 2.25 -23.40
CA GLU A 116 18.60 3.36 -22.65
C GLU A 116 18.12 3.44 -21.20
N SER A 117 16.86 3.84 -20.99
CA SER A 117 16.25 3.91 -19.66
C SER A 117 15.50 2.63 -19.30
N ASP A 118 14.92 1.95 -20.31
CA ASP A 118 13.95 0.85 -20.20
C ASP A 118 12.77 1.14 -19.23
N ARG A 119 12.59 2.40 -18.84
CA ARG A 119 11.66 2.84 -17.80
C ARG A 119 11.14 4.24 -18.07
N PHE A 120 9.84 4.40 -17.90
CA PHE A 120 9.24 5.70 -17.68
C PHE A 120 9.48 6.12 -16.22
N VAL A 121 9.83 7.38 -15.96
CA VAL A 121 9.91 7.97 -14.62
C VAL A 121 9.22 9.33 -14.60
N LEU A 122 8.44 9.58 -13.56
CA LEU A 122 7.76 10.84 -13.33
C LEU A 122 7.77 11.17 -11.83
N ILE A 123 8.31 12.33 -11.46
CA ILE A 123 8.35 12.82 -10.07
C ILE A 123 7.56 14.11 -9.97
N LEU A 124 6.60 14.11 -9.04
CA LEU A 124 5.58 15.14 -8.90
C LEU A 124 5.52 15.64 -7.46
N SER A 125 5.38 16.95 -7.31
CA SER A 125 4.97 17.61 -6.06
C SER A 125 4.26 18.90 -6.46
N HIS A 126 2.94 18.97 -6.26
CA HIS A 126 2.15 20.16 -6.57
C HIS A 126 2.60 21.36 -5.70
N PRO A 127 2.51 22.63 -6.13
CA PRO A 127 2.99 23.78 -5.33
C PRO A 127 2.49 23.83 -3.87
N GLU A 128 1.25 23.38 -3.59
CA GLU A 128 0.76 23.22 -2.21
C GLU A 128 1.46 22.08 -1.45
N GLN A 129 1.71 20.94 -2.11
CA GLN A 129 2.49 19.82 -1.56
C GLN A 129 3.95 20.22 -1.29
N GLN A 130 4.54 21.05 -2.15
CA GLN A 130 5.89 21.62 -1.97
C GLN A 130 5.93 22.49 -0.69
N GLU A 131 4.92 23.32 -0.45
CA GLU A 131 4.86 24.16 0.75
C GLU A 131 4.57 23.33 2.02
N PHE A 132 3.78 22.26 1.92
CA PHE A 132 3.69 21.27 3.02
C PHE A 132 5.01 20.53 3.26
N ALA A 133 5.79 20.27 2.22
CA ALA A 133 7.13 19.73 2.39
C ALA A 133 8.04 20.71 3.16
N ARG A 134 7.99 22.01 2.84
CA ARG A 134 8.70 23.06 3.58
C ARG A 134 8.25 23.16 5.04
N SER A 135 6.94 23.14 5.30
CA SER A 135 6.35 23.56 6.58
C SER A 135 6.02 22.42 7.54
N VAL A 136 5.89 21.18 7.06
CA VAL A 136 5.52 20.00 7.85
C VAL A 136 6.57 18.89 7.75
N ALA A 137 7.03 18.58 6.53
CA ALA A 137 7.93 17.44 6.31
C ALA A 137 9.40 17.74 6.64
N HIS A 138 9.83 18.99 6.44
CA HIS A 138 11.22 19.39 6.63
C HIS A 138 11.59 19.33 8.12
N ASN A 139 12.56 18.48 8.44
CA ASN A 139 12.89 18.05 9.81
C ASN A 139 11.73 17.39 10.56
N GLY A 140 10.71 16.92 9.85
CA GLY A 140 9.55 16.23 10.39
C GLY A 140 9.60 14.71 10.16
N GLN A 141 8.43 14.09 10.31
CA GLN A 141 8.19 12.69 10.01
C GLN A 141 7.52 12.51 8.64
N VAL A 142 7.99 11.57 7.84
CA VAL A 142 7.48 11.27 6.51
C VAL A 142 7.29 9.77 6.32
N ASP A 143 6.08 9.37 5.98
CA ASP A 143 5.75 8.01 5.58
C ASP A 143 6.01 7.83 4.08
N PHE A 144 6.58 6.68 3.72
CA PHE A 144 6.83 6.25 2.36
C PHE A 144 6.17 4.88 2.11
N ASP A 145 5.34 4.77 1.09
CA ASP A 145 4.72 3.49 0.66
C ASP A 145 4.88 3.27 -0.83
N LEU A 146 5.34 2.07 -1.20
CA LEU A 146 5.45 1.65 -2.58
C LEU A 146 4.21 0.86 -3.02
N THR A 147 3.22 1.58 -3.54
CA THR A 147 1.97 1.01 -4.00
C THR A 147 2.09 0.38 -5.40
N PHE A 148 1.67 -0.88 -5.49
CA PHE A 148 1.59 -1.67 -6.73
C PHE A 148 0.13 -1.78 -7.24
N GLY A 149 -0.03 -2.17 -8.51
CA GLY A 149 -1.34 -2.55 -9.07
C GLY A 149 -2.33 -1.39 -9.27
N PHE A 150 -1.91 -0.14 -9.07
CA PHE A 150 -2.78 1.04 -9.18
C PHE A 150 -3.15 1.42 -10.63
N SER A 151 -2.49 0.81 -11.63
CA SER A 151 -2.77 1.06 -13.05
C SER A 151 -2.64 -0.22 -13.89
N SER A 152 -3.13 -0.18 -15.13
CA SER A 152 -2.97 -1.26 -16.11
C SER A 152 -1.55 -1.38 -16.64
N ALA A 153 -0.69 -0.37 -16.43
CA ALA A 153 0.72 -0.45 -16.72
C ALA A 153 1.43 -1.17 -15.58
N ARG A 154 2.57 -1.81 -15.87
CA ARG A 154 3.42 -2.43 -14.85
C ARG A 154 4.26 -1.37 -14.16
N ALA A 155 3.58 -0.50 -13.42
CA ALA A 155 4.14 0.66 -12.74
C ALA A 155 4.08 0.51 -11.21
N ASN A 156 5.02 1.17 -10.56
CA ASN A 156 5.09 1.36 -9.12
C ASN A 156 4.81 2.85 -8.82
N LEU A 157 4.07 3.12 -7.75
CA LEU A 157 3.79 4.45 -7.24
C LEU A 157 4.34 4.54 -5.82
N LEU A 158 5.42 5.28 -5.62
CA LEU A 158 5.91 5.64 -4.28
C LEU A 158 5.19 6.89 -3.83
N ASN A 159 4.31 6.75 -2.84
CA ASN A 159 3.63 7.85 -2.18
C ASN A 159 4.51 8.38 -1.04
N ILE A 160 4.64 9.71 -0.96
CA ILE A 160 5.45 10.40 0.04
C ILE A 160 4.52 11.33 0.82
N VAL A 161 4.31 11.05 2.10
CA VAL A 161 3.27 11.70 2.94
C VAL A 161 3.89 12.16 4.25
N ALA A 162 3.86 13.46 4.50
CA ALA A 162 4.31 14.05 5.75
C ALA A 162 3.28 13.86 6.86
N ILE A 163 3.72 13.67 8.10
CA ILE A 163 2.83 13.61 9.25
C ILE A 163 2.74 14.97 9.94
N ASN A 164 1.53 15.54 9.94
CA ASN A 164 1.23 16.76 10.68
C ASN A 164 0.92 16.41 12.14
N HIS A 165 1.93 16.53 13.00
CA HIS A 165 1.83 16.24 14.43
C HIS A 165 0.81 17.10 15.21
N ARG A 166 0.31 18.22 14.65
CA ARG A 166 -0.70 19.05 15.32
C ARG A 166 -2.02 18.29 15.48
N ASP A 167 -2.55 17.77 14.38
CA ASP A 167 -3.82 17.06 14.29
C ASP A 167 -3.66 15.55 14.06
N ASN A 168 -2.42 15.07 13.89
CA ASN A 168 -2.09 13.70 13.51
C ASN A 168 -2.79 13.30 12.20
N SER A 169 -2.59 14.11 11.15
CA SER A 169 -3.02 13.81 9.78
C SER A 169 -1.82 13.52 8.88
N GLY A 170 -1.99 12.64 7.89
CA GLY A 170 -1.08 12.54 6.76
C GLY A 170 -1.35 13.64 5.74
N ILE A 171 -0.31 14.20 5.14
CA ILE A 171 -0.39 15.20 4.06
C ILE A 171 0.59 14.81 2.94
N PRO A 172 0.12 14.43 1.74
CA PRO A 172 0.96 14.14 0.59
C PRO A 172 1.88 15.31 0.25
N ILE A 173 3.18 15.04 0.16
CA ILE A 173 4.20 16.01 -0.26
C ILE A 173 4.80 15.70 -1.63
N GLY A 174 4.57 14.49 -2.16
CA GLY A 174 4.95 14.15 -3.52
C GLY A 174 4.67 12.70 -3.88
N HIS A 175 4.88 12.40 -5.15
CA HIS A 175 4.67 11.08 -5.75
C HIS A 175 5.80 10.79 -6.74
N ILE A 176 6.34 9.57 -6.71
CA ILE A 176 7.27 9.06 -7.71
C ILE A 176 6.60 7.88 -8.42
N ILE A 177 6.35 8.04 -9.71
CA ILE A 177 5.79 7.01 -10.59
C ILE A 177 6.92 6.49 -11.47
N PHE A 178 7.10 5.16 -11.54
CA PHE A 178 8.06 4.56 -12.46
C PHE A 178 7.61 3.18 -12.96
N THR A 179 7.96 2.83 -14.20
CA THR A 179 7.64 1.50 -14.74
C THR A 179 8.70 0.47 -14.42
N ALA A 180 8.26 -0.79 -14.34
CA ALA A 180 9.11 -1.95 -14.53
C ALA A 180 9.58 -2.03 -15.99
N ARG A 181 10.77 -2.61 -16.18
CA ARG A 181 11.30 -3.00 -17.49
C ARG A 181 10.41 -4.05 -18.12
N SER A 182 10.34 -4.03 -19.45
CA SER A 182 9.58 -5.01 -20.26
C SER A 182 9.93 -6.46 -19.93
N THR A 183 11.21 -6.72 -19.61
CA THR A 183 11.78 -8.05 -19.32
C THR A 183 11.46 -8.60 -17.93
N ALA A 184 11.03 -7.78 -16.97
CA ALA A 184 10.71 -8.25 -15.63
C ALA A 184 9.45 -9.15 -15.62
N LYS A 185 9.25 -9.97 -14.57
CA LYS A 185 8.01 -10.77 -14.40
C LYS A 185 6.87 -10.01 -13.71
N ALA A 186 7.17 -9.21 -12.68
CA ALA A 186 6.21 -8.38 -11.95
C ALA A 186 6.74 -6.95 -11.76
N ALA A 187 5.92 -6.03 -11.21
CA ALA A 187 6.35 -4.64 -10.97
C ALA A 187 7.13 -4.46 -9.64
N HIS A 188 6.66 -5.13 -8.58
CA HIS A 188 7.32 -5.21 -7.27
C HIS A 188 8.67 -5.95 -7.30
N ALA A 189 8.88 -6.80 -8.31
CA ALA A 189 10.12 -7.57 -8.48
C ALA A 189 11.22 -6.77 -9.20
N ASP A 190 10.91 -5.60 -9.75
CA ASP A 190 11.81 -4.88 -10.65
C ASP A 190 12.16 -3.46 -10.17
N TYR A 191 12.54 -3.38 -8.90
CA TYR A 191 13.29 -2.28 -8.31
C TYR A 191 14.33 -2.80 -7.32
N ASN A 192 15.33 -1.97 -7.06
CA ASN A 192 16.40 -2.24 -6.09
C ASN A 192 16.82 -0.93 -5.41
N THR A 193 17.67 -1.04 -4.39
CA THR A 193 18.22 0.10 -3.64
C THR A 193 18.77 1.18 -4.55
N LYS A 194 19.63 0.82 -5.52
CA LYS A 194 20.27 1.78 -6.42
C LYS A 194 19.25 2.62 -7.22
N LEU A 195 18.18 1.99 -7.71
CA LEU A 195 17.10 2.71 -8.41
C LEU A 195 16.36 3.63 -7.44
N LEU A 196 15.98 3.15 -6.26
CA LEU A 196 15.24 3.96 -5.30
C LEU A 196 16.08 5.13 -4.76
N THR A 197 17.37 4.94 -4.45
CA THR A 197 18.28 6.03 -4.06
C THR A 197 18.39 7.08 -5.16
N ARG A 198 18.47 6.68 -6.43
CA ARG A 198 18.44 7.62 -7.57
C ARG A 198 17.14 8.44 -7.57
N LEU A 199 15.99 7.78 -7.44
CA LEU A 199 14.67 8.43 -7.54
C LEU A 199 14.37 9.33 -6.34
N LEU A 200 14.65 8.87 -5.13
CA LEU A 200 14.52 9.65 -3.89
C LEU A 200 15.51 10.82 -3.87
N GLY A 201 16.75 10.62 -4.33
CA GLY A 201 17.74 11.68 -4.51
C GLY A 201 17.28 12.74 -5.52
N LEU A 202 16.73 12.34 -6.66
CA LEU A 202 16.13 13.26 -7.63
C LEU A 202 14.95 14.04 -7.03
N PHE A 203 14.06 13.38 -6.29
CA PHE A 203 12.97 14.06 -5.57
C PHE A 203 13.52 15.09 -4.58
N LYS A 204 14.45 14.70 -3.70
CA LYS A 204 15.10 15.57 -2.72
C LYS A 204 15.75 16.77 -3.39
N THR A 205 16.68 16.56 -4.31
CA THR A 205 17.41 17.66 -4.99
C THR A 205 16.47 18.62 -5.71
N ARG A 206 15.48 18.11 -6.46
CA ARG A 206 14.54 18.96 -7.20
C ARG A 206 13.60 19.74 -6.29
N LEU A 207 13.24 19.17 -5.13
CA LEU A 207 12.47 19.86 -4.11
C LEU A 207 13.33 20.93 -3.39
N CYS A 208 14.60 20.65 -3.10
CA CYS A 208 15.57 21.63 -2.60
C CYS A 208 15.72 22.82 -3.55
N ASP A 209 15.98 22.55 -4.85
CA ASP A 209 16.09 23.55 -5.92
C ASP A 209 14.84 24.45 -5.95
N ARG A 210 13.64 23.84 -5.92
CA ARG A 210 12.35 24.50 -6.05
C ARG A 210 11.98 25.33 -4.82
N LEU A 211 12.30 24.85 -3.61
CA LEU A 211 11.99 25.52 -2.35
C LEU A 211 13.08 26.49 -1.88
N ASN A 212 14.30 26.39 -2.44
CA ASN A 212 15.52 27.05 -1.98
C ASN A 212 15.81 26.77 -0.48
N ILE A 213 15.77 25.49 -0.11
CA ILE A 213 16.13 24.95 1.22
C ILE A 213 16.95 23.67 1.05
N ASP A 214 17.66 23.24 2.09
CA ASP A 214 18.19 21.88 2.16
C ASP A 214 17.15 20.95 2.80
N PHE A 215 16.36 20.25 1.97
CA PHE A 215 15.23 19.43 2.43
C PHE A 215 15.71 18.12 3.10
N THR A 216 15.75 18.16 4.43
CA THR A 216 15.97 17.01 5.32
C THR A 216 14.66 16.44 5.86
N VAL A 217 14.64 15.12 6.06
CA VAL A 217 13.61 14.36 6.79
C VAL A 217 14.27 13.80 8.07
N CYS A 218 13.62 13.93 9.23
CA CYS A 218 14.18 13.45 10.49
C CYS A 218 13.76 12.00 10.80
N VAL A 219 12.49 11.67 10.58
CA VAL A 219 11.95 10.32 10.78
C VAL A 219 11.29 9.86 9.49
N ALA A 220 11.55 8.63 9.06
CA ALA A 220 10.87 8.01 7.95
C ALA A 220 10.23 6.67 8.34
N ASN A 221 8.97 6.49 7.96
CA ASN A 221 8.25 5.22 8.17
C ASN A 221 8.12 4.52 6.82
N MET A 222 8.34 3.20 6.81
CA MET A 222 8.31 2.40 5.59
C MET A 222 8.09 0.93 5.93
N ASP A 223 7.56 0.16 4.98
CA ASP A 223 7.52 -1.31 5.09
C ASP A 223 8.94 -1.89 5.29
N ASN A 224 9.03 -3.08 5.88
CA ASN A 224 10.31 -3.74 6.17
C ASN A 224 10.98 -4.37 4.91
N ASP A 225 10.98 -3.67 3.78
CA ASP A 225 11.80 -4.06 2.63
C ASP A 225 13.23 -3.51 2.77
N ALA A 226 14.20 -4.40 2.80
CA ALA A 226 15.60 -4.05 2.97
C ALA A 226 16.16 -3.15 1.85
N ARG A 227 15.61 -3.25 0.63
CA ARG A 227 16.05 -2.45 -0.53
C ARG A 227 15.65 -1.00 -0.35
N GLU A 228 14.44 -0.77 0.15
CA GLU A 228 13.83 0.55 0.34
C GLU A 228 14.43 1.27 1.55
N ARG A 229 14.58 0.57 2.68
CA ARG A 229 15.28 1.08 3.87
C ARG A 229 16.69 1.57 3.55
N ALA A 230 17.47 0.77 2.83
CA ALA A 230 18.81 1.17 2.40
C ALA A 230 18.77 2.41 1.48
N ALA A 231 17.73 2.54 0.65
CA ALA A 231 17.60 3.69 -0.24
C ALA A 231 17.28 5.00 0.50
N LEU A 232 16.46 4.94 1.56
CA LEU A 232 16.20 6.08 2.45
C LEU A 232 17.47 6.54 3.17
N THR A 233 18.20 5.63 3.83
CA THR A 233 19.46 5.95 4.54
C THR A 233 20.54 6.50 3.61
N MET A 234 20.60 6.04 2.35
CA MET A 234 21.51 6.60 1.33
C MET A 234 21.06 7.95 0.73
N THR A 235 19.85 8.42 1.03
CA THR A 235 19.33 9.71 0.53
C THR A 235 19.29 10.79 1.63
N TRP A 236 19.10 10.37 2.88
CA TRP A 236 19.11 11.23 4.06
C TRP A 236 19.99 10.59 5.15
N ASP A 237 21.25 11.01 5.20
CA ASP A 237 22.30 10.44 6.08
C ASP A 237 21.94 10.38 7.58
N SER A 238 20.99 11.21 8.03
CA SER A 238 20.56 11.35 9.42
C SER A 238 19.12 10.89 9.69
N VAL A 239 18.48 10.14 8.77
CA VAL A 239 17.09 9.72 8.94
C VAL A 239 16.94 8.55 9.91
N HIS A 240 16.02 8.67 10.87
CA HIS A 240 15.61 7.59 11.76
C HIS A 240 14.48 6.77 11.14
N LEU A 241 14.54 5.44 11.16
CA LEU A 241 13.56 4.58 10.48
C LEU A 241 12.61 3.87 11.46
N LEU A 242 11.30 3.98 11.23
CA LEU A 242 10.26 3.18 11.91
C LEU A 242 9.77 2.04 10.99
N LEU A 243 9.39 0.91 11.59
CA LEU A 243 8.99 -0.32 10.89
C LEU A 243 7.57 -0.77 11.25
N LEU A 244 6.95 -1.52 10.34
CA LEU A 244 5.53 -1.92 10.38
C LEU A 244 5.41 -3.44 10.08
N GLY A 245 4.29 -4.06 10.45
CA GLY A 245 4.02 -5.47 10.12
C GLY A 245 2.63 -5.96 10.53
N ASP A 246 2.12 -7.02 9.88
CA ASP A 246 0.76 -7.55 10.09
C ASP A 246 0.59 -9.08 9.80
N ALA A 247 -0.21 -9.82 10.60
CA ALA A 247 -0.81 -11.19 10.43
C ALA A 247 -1.36 -11.76 11.78
N ARG A 248 -2.21 -12.82 11.89
CA ARG A 248 -3.59 -13.10 11.40
C ARG A 248 -4.59 -13.37 12.59
N ILE A 249 -5.82 -12.84 12.56
CA ILE A 249 -6.77 -12.50 13.68
C ILE A 249 -6.54 -13.05 15.12
N ALA A 250 -6.54 -14.35 15.43
CA ALA A 250 -6.45 -14.79 16.85
C ALA A 250 -5.02 -14.68 17.39
N THR A 251 -4.08 -15.35 16.73
CA THR A 251 -2.63 -15.16 16.88
C THR A 251 -2.26 -13.69 16.64
N ARG A 252 -2.97 -12.96 15.76
CA ARG A 252 -2.84 -11.49 15.62
C ARG A 252 -3.27 -10.76 16.87
N LEU A 253 -4.44 -11.01 17.44
CA LEU A 253 -4.91 -10.29 18.63
C LEU A 253 -3.94 -10.49 19.79
N ASP A 254 -3.35 -11.68 19.88
CA ASP A 254 -2.37 -12.02 20.90
C ASP A 254 -0.97 -11.41 20.63
N LEU A 255 -0.39 -11.64 19.45
CA LEU A 255 0.85 -11.00 19.02
C LEU A 255 0.74 -9.47 18.88
N THR A 256 -0.45 -8.94 18.59
CA THR A 256 -0.78 -7.50 18.57
C THR A 256 -0.90 -6.98 20.00
N ARG A 257 -1.51 -7.71 20.94
CA ARG A 257 -1.47 -7.34 22.37
C ARG A 257 -0.03 -7.28 22.87
N PHE A 258 0.78 -8.30 22.58
CA PHE A 258 2.22 -8.31 22.84
C PHE A 258 2.96 -7.12 22.18
N SER A 259 2.75 -6.90 20.88
CA SER A 259 3.38 -5.79 20.13
C SER A 259 2.94 -4.42 20.66
N MET A 260 1.67 -4.27 21.05
CA MET A 260 1.12 -3.02 21.59
C MET A 260 1.64 -2.74 23.00
N ARG A 261 1.74 -3.77 23.86
CA ARG A 261 2.41 -3.71 25.16
C ARG A 261 3.87 -3.26 24.97
N LEU A 262 4.58 -3.82 23.99
CA LEU A 262 5.93 -3.38 23.62
C LEU A 262 6.00 -1.95 23.06
N MET A 263 5.04 -1.52 22.22
CA MET A 263 5.01 -0.21 21.55
C MET A 263 4.43 0.94 22.41
N LYS A 264 3.79 0.64 23.54
CA LYS A 264 3.09 1.64 24.39
C LYS A 264 3.47 1.60 25.86
N GLU A 265 3.66 0.42 26.44
CA GLU A 265 3.73 0.23 27.90
C GLU A 265 5.15 -0.04 28.39
N ILE A 266 5.87 -0.90 27.68
CA ILE A 266 7.22 -1.33 28.05
C ILE A 266 8.24 -0.25 27.72
N LYS A 267 8.94 0.24 28.76
CA LYS A 267 9.87 1.38 28.67
C LYS A 267 11.33 1.00 28.84
N THR A 268 11.63 -0.26 29.18
CA THR A 268 13.01 -0.73 29.29
C THR A 268 13.25 -1.98 28.44
N TYR A 269 14.49 -2.11 27.94
CA TYR A 269 14.87 -3.24 27.10
C TYR A 269 14.84 -4.58 27.85
N PRO A 270 15.25 -4.70 29.13
CA PRO A 270 15.10 -5.95 29.88
C PRO A 270 13.64 -6.40 30.00
N GLU A 271 12.69 -5.48 30.23
CA GLU A 271 11.25 -5.79 30.21
C GLU A 271 10.77 -6.24 28.83
N ALA A 272 11.31 -5.68 27.75
CA ALA A 272 10.98 -6.07 26.38
C ALA A 272 11.45 -7.49 26.05
N ILE A 273 12.67 -7.84 26.48
CA ILE A 273 13.20 -9.21 26.37
C ILE A 273 12.41 -10.18 27.26
N ALA A 274 12.03 -9.78 28.48
CA ALA A 274 11.21 -10.60 29.37
C ALA A 274 9.82 -10.90 28.75
N ALA A 275 9.14 -9.88 28.22
CA ALA A 275 7.85 -10.04 27.54
C ALA A 275 7.97 -10.89 26.26
N TYR A 276 9.10 -10.79 25.53
CA TYR A 276 9.37 -11.65 24.37
C TYR A 276 9.57 -13.12 24.78
N ASN A 277 10.29 -13.37 25.87
CA ASN A 277 10.47 -14.73 26.38
C ASN A 277 9.17 -15.32 26.95
N GLU A 278 8.32 -14.50 27.56
CA GLU A 278 6.97 -14.86 28.02
C GLU A 278 6.09 -15.35 26.84
N ILE A 279 6.00 -14.58 25.75
CA ILE A 279 5.20 -14.96 24.59
C ILE A 279 5.84 -16.13 23.79
N LEU A 280 7.17 -16.24 23.78
CA LEU A 280 7.87 -17.38 23.18
C LEU A 280 7.55 -18.68 23.91
N ALA A 281 7.62 -18.68 25.25
CA ALA A 281 7.26 -19.83 26.07
C ALA A 281 5.78 -20.23 25.86
N HIS A 282 4.88 -19.27 25.69
CA HIS A 282 3.47 -19.55 25.37
C HIS A 282 3.31 -20.32 24.04
N TYR A 283 3.91 -19.84 22.94
CA TYR A 283 3.81 -20.53 21.65
C TYR A 283 4.59 -21.85 21.59
N GLN A 284 5.67 -22.01 22.37
CA GLN A 284 6.38 -23.28 22.55
C GLN A 284 5.52 -24.32 23.31
N GLN A 285 4.76 -23.89 24.31
CA GLN A 285 3.79 -24.76 25.00
C GLN A 285 2.65 -25.16 24.07
N LEU A 286 2.12 -24.21 23.28
CA LEU A 286 1.06 -24.45 22.31
C LEU A 286 1.47 -25.43 21.20
N GLU A 287 2.75 -25.55 20.90
CA GLU A 287 3.31 -26.54 19.95
C GLU A 287 3.19 -27.98 20.45
N GLN A 288 3.11 -28.19 21.78
CA GLN A 288 3.00 -29.51 22.40
C GLN A 288 1.56 -30.01 22.51
N GLU A 289 0.57 -29.18 22.21
CA GLU A 289 -0.85 -29.56 22.26
C GLU A 289 -1.24 -30.44 21.05
N PRO A 290 -1.99 -31.53 21.25
CA PRO A 290 -2.19 -32.56 20.22
C PRO A 290 -3.24 -32.20 19.15
N ASP A 291 -3.68 -30.94 19.06
CA ASP A 291 -4.74 -30.51 18.14
C ASP A 291 -4.21 -29.64 16.98
N GLU A 292 -4.84 -29.83 15.81
CA GLU A 292 -4.44 -29.20 14.54
C GLU A 292 -4.57 -27.66 14.55
N ILE A 293 -5.35 -27.08 15.45
CA ILE A 293 -5.53 -25.63 15.57
C ILE A 293 -4.36 -25.05 16.36
N SER A 294 -4.03 -25.64 17.51
CA SER A 294 -2.86 -25.27 18.32
C SER A 294 -1.56 -25.43 17.55
N GLU A 295 -1.35 -26.54 16.82
CA GLU A 295 -0.17 -26.73 15.96
C GLU A 295 -0.02 -25.60 14.91
N LYS A 296 -1.13 -25.20 14.27
CA LYS A 296 -1.12 -24.08 13.30
C LYS A 296 -0.86 -22.73 13.96
N GLN A 297 -1.40 -22.50 15.15
CA GLN A 297 -1.18 -21.26 15.91
C GLN A 297 0.25 -21.18 16.44
N ALA A 298 0.79 -22.26 17.00
CA ALA A 298 2.16 -22.40 17.46
C ALA A 298 3.16 -22.12 16.34
N ARG A 299 3.06 -22.85 15.22
CA ARG A 299 3.91 -22.63 14.03
C ARG A 299 3.85 -21.19 13.52
N ALA A 300 2.67 -20.57 13.49
CA ALA A 300 2.54 -19.17 13.06
C ALA A 300 3.14 -18.17 14.06
N GLY A 301 2.91 -18.38 15.37
CA GLY A 301 3.46 -17.57 16.44
C GLY A 301 4.98 -17.68 16.56
N LEU A 302 5.52 -18.89 16.55
CA LEU A 302 6.96 -19.15 16.56
C LEU A 302 7.65 -18.58 15.32
N ALA A 303 7.09 -18.75 14.12
CA ALA A 303 7.64 -18.13 12.91
C ALA A 303 7.66 -16.60 12.99
N TYR A 304 6.59 -15.99 13.52
CA TYR A 304 6.57 -14.55 13.79
C TYR A 304 7.62 -14.14 14.84
N LEU A 305 7.78 -14.90 15.93
CA LEU A 305 8.75 -14.58 16.98
C LEU A 305 10.19 -14.75 16.51
N VAL A 306 10.50 -15.74 15.67
CA VAL A 306 11.81 -15.87 15.01
C VAL A 306 12.11 -14.64 14.14
N TYR A 307 11.12 -14.17 13.36
CA TYR A 307 11.23 -12.91 12.60
C TYR A 307 11.40 -11.70 13.53
N PHE A 308 10.57 -11.59 14.56
CA PHE A 308 10.55 -10.47 15.50
C PHE A 308 11.77 -10.43 16.43
N ARG A 309 12.45 -11.56 16.66
CA ARG A 309 13.77 -11.61 17.30
C ARG A 309 14.78 -10.74 16.56
N GLY A 310 14.66 -10.62 15.22
CA GLY A 310 15.46 -9.70 14.42
C GLY A 310 15.31 -8.21 14.83
N TYR A 311 14.20 -7.86 15.47
CA TYR A 311 13.85 -6.51 15.95
C TYR A 311 14.22 -6.28 17.42
N LEU A 312 14.35 -7.35 18.19
CA LEU A 312 14.67 -7.35 19.62
C LEU A 312 16.09 -7.84 19.94
N LYS A 313 16.86 -8.28 18.94
CA LYS A 313 18.23 -8.79 19.13
C LYS A 313 19.21 -7.75 19.69
N ASP A 314 18.96 -6.46 19.42
CA ASP A 314 19.83 -5.38 19.83
C ASP A 314 19.04 -4.15 20.31
N LEU A 315 19.62 -3.47 21.31
CA LEU A 315 19.04 -2.31 21.98
C LEU A 315 18.77 -1.14 21.02
N PRO A 316 19.67 -0.75 20.09
CA PRO A 316 19.40 0.29 19.09
C PRO A 316 18.18 -0.01 18.21
N PHE A 317 18.03 -1.24 17.73
CA PHE A 317 16.93 -1.62 16.85
C PHE A 317 15.60 -1.68 17.60
N TRP A 318 15.56 -2.18 18.84
CA TRP A 318 14.35 -2.10 19.67
C TRP A 318 13.95 -0.65 19.95
N LYS A 319 14.91 0.20 20.33
CA LYS A 319 14.68 1.64 20.52
C LYS A 319 14.07 2.27 19.27
N ALA A 320 14.43 1.83 18.07
CA ALA A 320 13.94 2.46 16.84
C ALA A 320 12.42 2.59 16.77
N TRP A 321 11.65 1.68 17.40
CA TRP A 321 10.18 1.66 17.37
C TRP A 321 9.50 1.60 18.76
N SER A 322 10.25 1.53 19.86
CA SER A 322 9.70 1.37 21.21
C SER A 322 9.40 2.71 21.93
N PRO A 323 8.61 2.72 23.03
CA PRO A 323 8.44 3.88 23.90
C PRO A 323 9.75 4.47 24.42
N ALA A 324 10.79 3.66 24.58
CA ALA A 324 12.08 4.12 25.09
C ALA A 324 12.83 4.96 24.05
N GLY A 325 12.92 4.48 22.81
CA GLY A 325 13.52 5.29 21.75
C GLY A 325 12.57 6.37 21.23
N ALA A 326 11.25 6.26 21.43
CA ALA A 326 10.33 7.39 21.29
C ALA A 326 10.58 8.46 22.37
N ALA A 327 10.93 8.08 23.60
CA ALA A 327 11.31 9.00 24.67
C ALA A 327 12.69 9.63 24.42
N GLU A 328 13.68 8.89 23.91
CA GLU A 328 14.98 9.45 23.47
C GLU A 328 14.82 10.32 22.21
N ALA A 329 13.92 9.95 21.29
CA ALA A 329 13.49 10.79 20.19
C ALA A 329 12.62 11.98 20.66
N ALA A 330 12.08 11.95 21.89
CA ALA A 330 11.38 13.07 22.51
C ALA A 330 12.31 14.00 23.29
N GLU A 331 13.41 13.48 23.84
CA GLU A 331 14.58 14.26 24.24
C GLU A 331 15.23 14.93 23.02
N ALA A 332 15.23 14.24 21.86
CA ALA A 332 15.49 14.89 20.58
C ALA A 332 14.31 15.77 20.09
N ALA A 333 13.07 15.55 20.54
CA ALA A 333 11.91 16.39 20.23
C ALA A 333 11.83 17.67 21.08
N GLU A 334 12.72 17.86 22.07
CA GLU A 334 13.03 19.21 22.55
C GLU A 334 13.56 20.09 21.39
N LYS A 335 14.13 19.47 20.33
CA LYS A 335 14.48 20.13 19.04
C LYS A 335 13.31 20.19 18.04
N LEU A 336 12.27 19.36 18.19
CA LEU A 336 11.08 19.35 17.31
C LEU A 336 9.90 20.18 17.87
N GLY A 337 9.90 20.49 19.16
CA GLY A 337 8.87 21.29 19.83
C GLY A 337 7.51 20.60 20.02
N ILE A 338 7.45 19.26 20.02
CA ILE A 338 6.18 18.50 20.12
C ILE A 338 6.14 17.52 21.31
N PRO A 339 4.96 17.25 21.91
CA PRO A 339 4.80 16.23 22.95
C PRO A 339 5.04 14.80 22.43
N LEU A 340 5.48 13.91 23.32
CA LEU A 340 5.75 12.49 23.04
C LEU A 340 4.53 11.76 22.42
N GLU A 341 3.33 12.10 22.87
CA GLU A 341 2.06 11.49 22.44
C GLU A 341 1.69 11.87 21.01
N LYS A 342 2.34 12.90 20.44
CA LYS A 342 2.13 13.39 19.07
C LYS A 342 3.11 12.81 18.05
N VAL A 343 4.17 12.13 18.49
CA VAL A 343 5.08 11.41 17.58
C VAL A 343 4.33 10.22 16.99
N ALA A 344 4.22 10.15 15.66
CA ALA A 344 3.51 9.03 15.03
C ALA A 344 4.38 7.78 15.03
N ARG A 345 3.75 6.62 15.25
CA ARG A 345 4.42 5.33 15.43
C ARG A 345 4.03 4.29 14.38
N THR A 346 3.10 4.62 13.49
CA THR A 346 2.55 3.73 12.45
C THR A 346 2.18 4.55 11.20
N THR A 347 2.02 3.88 10.06
CA THR A 347 1.67 4.46 8.75
C THR A 347 0.17 4.48 8.44
N ASN A 348 -0.70 4.42 9.46
CA ASN A 348 -2.15 4.42 9.27
C ASN A 348 -2.63 5.56 8.33
N HIS A 349 -1.91 6.68 8.36
CA HIS A 349 -2.10 7.85 7.50
C HIS A 349 -1.90 7.55 6.01
N VAL A 350 -0.87 6.78 5.67
CA VAL A 350 -0.57 6.35 4.30
C VAL A 350 -1.41 5.17 3.85
N GLU A 351 -1.70 4.21 4.72
CA GLU A 351 -2.67 3.16 4.42
C GLU A 351 -4.05 3.76 4.06
N TYR A 352 -4.51 4.72 4.86
CA TYR A 352 -5.73 5.48 4.59
C TYR A 352 -5.65 6.26 3.28
N PHE A 353 -4.55 6.96 3.03
CA PHE A 353 -4.34 7.68 1.77
C PHE A 353 -4.34 6.75 0.54
N ASN A 354 -3.68 5.61 0.63
CA ASN A 354 -3.66 4.56 -0.38
C ASN A 354 -5.04 3.96 -0.63
N HIS A 355 -5.85 3.80 0.43
CA HIS A 355 -7.23 3.36 0.32
C HIS A 355 -8.09 4.41 -0.41
N LEU A 356 -7.91 5.70 -0.11
CA LEU A 356 -8.57 6.79 -0.83
C LEU A 356 -8.18 6.85 -2.32
N LEU A 357 -6.89 6.65 -2.63
CA LEU A 357 -6.39 6.55 -4.00
C LEU A 357 -7.01 5.35 -4.73
N LYS A 358 -6.80 4.14 -4.23
CA LYS A 358 -7.23 2.89 -4.88
C LYS A 358 -8.75 2.76 -4.97
N GLY A 359 -9.47 3.21 -3.94
CA GLY A 359 -10.93 3.18 -3.86
C GLY A 359 -11.58 4.35 -4.61
N PRO A 360 -12.09 5.40 -3.92
CA PRO A 360 -12.87 6.47 -4.54
C PRO A 360 -12.22 7.15 -5.76
N LEU A 361 -10.90 7.40 -5.74
CA LEU A 361 -10.25 8.17 -6.80
C LEU A 361 -9.97 7.33 -8.06
N PHE A 362 -9.46 6.10 -7.94
CA PHE A 362 -9.10 5.29 -9.10
C PHE A 362 -10.23 4.38 -9.62
N SER A 363 -11.19 3.96 -8.77
CA SER A 363 -12.30 3.09 -9.20
C SER A 363 -13.18 3.70 -10.30
N ILE A 364 -13.30 5.03 -10.35
CA ILE A 364 -14.01 5.75 -11.43
C ILE A 364 -13.28 5.71 -12.79
N PHE A 365 -12.02 5.27 -12.84
CA PHE A 365 -11.28 5.10 -14.08
C PHE A 365 -11.14 3.62 -14.49
N GLU A 366 -11.51 2.69 -13.60
CA GLU A 366 -11.53 1.26 -13.87
C GLU A 366 -12.59 0.88 -14.90
N LYS A 367 -12.31 -0.16 -15.70
CA LYS A 367 -13.20 -0.60 -16.78
C LYS A 367 -13.36 -2.11 -16.83
N GLY A 368 -14.49 -2.59 -16.32
CA GLY A 368 -14.84 -4.00 -16.32
C GLY A 368 -13.86 -4.86 -15.51
N GLY A 369 -13.55 -4.42 -14.29
CA GLY A 369 -12.59 -5.09 -13.40
C GLY A 369 -11.13 -4.95 -13.84
N ARG A 370 -10.80 -3.95 -14.67
CA ARG A 370 -9.42 -3.63 -15.08
C ARG A 370 -9.02 -2.27 -14.53
N HIS A 371 -7.84 -2.22 -13.92
CA HIS A 371 -7.18 -1.01 -13.41
C HIS A 371 -7.07 0.09 -14.48
N PRO A 372 -7.01 1.37 -14.06
CA PRO A 372 -6.99 2.50 -14.98
C PRO A 372 -5.69 2.57 -15.79
N ARG A 373 -5.74 3.17 -16.98
CA ARG A 373 -4.49 3.50 -17.70
C ARG A 373 -3.74 4.62 -16.97
N LEU A 374 -2.41 4.57 -17.01
CA LEU A 374 -1.55 5.56 -16.34
C LEU A 374 -1.82 7.00 -16.83
N ASP A 375 -2.11 7.18 -18.12
CA ASP A 375 -2.47 8.46 -18.75
C ASP A 375 -3.94 8.89 -18.52
N LYS A 376 -4.67 8.18 -17.66
CA LYS A 376 -6.06 8.50 -17.31
C LYS A 376 -6.28 8.78 -15.84
N ILE A 377 -5.34 8.39 -14.99
CA ILE A 377 -5.20 8.96 -13.65
C ILE A 377 -4.87 10.44 -13.88
N GLN A 378 -5.84 11.34 -13.73
CA GLN A 378 -5.54 12.74 -13.96
C GLN A 378 -4.66 13.21 -12.81
N LEU A 379 -3.64 14.01 -13.15
CA LEU A 379 -2.82 14.67 -12.13
C LEU A 379 -3.64 15.65 -11.27
N ASN A 380 -4.82 16.07 -11.75
CA ASN A 380 -5.82 16.76 -10.95
C ASN A 380 -6.40 15.91 -9.81
N ASP A 381 -6.38 14.59 -9.91
CA ASP A 381 -6.88 13.68 -8.86
C ASP A 381 -5.83 13.53 -7.74
N LEU A 382 -4.54 13.45 -8.13
CA LEU A 382 -3.41 13.61 -7.19
C LEU A 382 -3.41 14.99 -6.52
N ARG A 383 -3.93 16.02 -7.19
CA ARG A 383 -4.14 17.37 -6.60
C ARG A 383 -5.33 17.41 -5.63
N GLN A 384 -6.47 16.79 -5.96
CA GLN A 384 -7.61 16.70 -5.03
C GLN A 384 -7.23 16.00 -3.72
N SER A 385 -6.31 15.03 -3.82
CA SER A 385 -5.78 14.28 -2.67
C SER A 385 -5.17 15.16 -1.56
N ALA A 386 -4.65 16.36 -1.89
CA ALA A 386 -4.16 17.34 -0.91
C ALA A 386 -5.27 18.11 -0.18
N HIS A 387 -6.49 18.19 -0.73
CA HIS A 387 -7.63 18.85 -0.10
C HIS A 387 -8.46 17.91 0.78
N VAL A 388 -8.54 16.62 0.44
CA VAL A 388 -9.37 15.62 1.16
C VAL A 388 -8.89 15.37 2.59
N LEU A 389 -7.63 15.64 2.90
CA LEU A 389 -7.02 15.36 4.22
C LEU A 389 -7.13 16.52 5.22
N ARG A 390 -7.71 17.66 4.82
CA ARG A 390 -8.13 18.68 5.79
C ARG A 390 -9.51 18.30 6.33
N PRO A 391 -9.69 18.01 7.63
CA PRO A 391 -11.05 17.89 8.18
C PRO A 391 -11.76 19.22 7.96
N SER A 392 -12.89 19.18 7.26
CA SER A 392 -13.76 20.34 7.11
C SER A 392 -14.13 20.87 8.49
N GLY A 393 -13.90 22.16 8.73
CA GLY A 393 -14.21 22.83 10.01
C GLY A 393 -15.65 22.56 10.47
N PRO A 394 -15.91 22.64 11.79
CA PRO A 394 -17.01 21.93 12.43
C PRO A 394 -18.38 22.31 11.85
N SER A 395 -18.95 21.40 11.06
CA SER A 395 -20.41 21.29 10.97
C SER A 395 -20.91 20.67 12.27
N ASN A 396 -21.96 21.25 12.88
CA ASN A 396 -22.45 20.92 14.23
C ASN A 396 -23.02 19.49 14.37
N LYS A 397 -22.14 18.49 14.31
CA LYS A 397 -22.35 17.15 14.84
C LYS A 397 -21.15 16.84 15.71
N GLU A 398 -21.42 16.70 17.01
CA GLU A 398 -20.42 16.34 18.00
C GLU A 398 -19.73 15.04 17.56
N ALA A 399 -18.41 15.07 17.46
CA ALA A 399 -17.63 13.83 17.39
C ALA A 399 -17.74 13.14 18.76
N PRO A 400 -17.90 11.80 18.82
CA PRO A 400 -17.98 11.11 20.10
C PRO A 400 -16.69 11.31 20.90
N GLU A 401 -16.81 11.73 22.16
CA GLU A 401 -15.70 11.78 23.10
C GLU A 401 -15.16 10.36 23.32
N PHE A 402 -13.94 10.09 22.87
CA PHE A 402 -13.29 8.77 23.03
C PHE A 402 -12.81 8.48 24.47
N ASP A 403 -12.86 9.46 25.38
CA ASP A 403 -12.32 9.37 26.74
C ASP A 403 -13.30 8.79 27.80
N LYS A 404 -14.37 8.09 27.39
CA LYS A 404 -15.39 7.51 28.31
C LYS A 404 -15.84 6.09 27.94
N LEU A 405 -14.88 5.22 27.65
CA LEU A 405 -15.09 3.77 27.60
C LEU A 405 -14.35 3.12 28.77
N ASP A 406 -15.02 3.10 29.93
CA ASP A 406 -14.49 2.50 31.17
C ASP A 406 -14.54 0.96 31.20
N ASP A 407 -15.13 0.31 30.18
CA ASP A 407 -15.24 -1.14 30.09
C ASP A 407 -14.81 -1.72 28.71
N PRO A 408 -13.63 -2.35 28.62
CA PRO A 408 -13.17 -3.06 27.42
C PRO A 408 -13.99 -4.30 27.07
N GLU A 409 -14.67 -4.95 28.03
CA GLU A 409 -15.47 -6.16 27.79
C GLU A 409 -16.80 -5.82 27.12
N GLU A 410 -17.42 -4.69 27.46
CA GLU A 410 -18.63 -4.19 26.79
C GLU A 410 -18.37 -3.90 25.30
N TRP A 411 -17.24 -3.26 24.98
CA TRP A 411 -16.82 -3.04 23.58
C TRP A 411 -16.54 -4.36 22.84
N LEU A 412 -15.95 -5.34 23.53
CA LEU A 412 -15.65 -6.66 22.98
C LEU A 412 -16.94 -7.43 22.65
N SER A 413 -17.93 -7.43 23.54
CA SER A 413 -19.22 -8.11 23.35
C SER A 413 -19.99 -7.53 22.16
N ASN A 414 -20.09 -6.19 22.09
CA ASN A 414 -20.77 -5.50 20.99
C ASN A 414 -20.11 -5.76 19.62
N THR A 415 -18.77 -5.89 19.60
CA THR A 415 -18.02 -6.20 18.36
C THR A 415 -18.22 -7.65 17.92
N ILE A 416 -18.33 -8.59 18.87
CA ILE A 416 -18.57 -10.01 18.58
C ILE A 416 -20.01 -10.25 18.10
N GLU A 417 -21.02 -9.56 18.64
CA GLU A 417 -22.39 -9.67 18.14
C GLU A 417 -22.53 -9.15 16.70
N ALA A 418 -21.95 -7.99 16.39
CA ALA A 418 -22.00 -7.41 15.04
C ALA A 418 -21.41 -8.34 13.96
N VAL A 419 -20.30 -9.03 14.25
CA VAL A 419 -19.67 -10.00 13.33
C VAL A 419 -20.51 -11.28 13.15
N ASN A 420 -21.27 -11.68 14.17
CA ASN A 420 -22.13 -12.85 14.11
C ASN A 420 -23.46 -12.61 13.36
N GLU A 421 -23.98 -11.38 13.33
CA GLU A 421 -25.20 -11.06 12.57
C GLU A 421 -24.96 -11.09 11.05
N ASP A 422 -23.84 -10.54 10.57
CA ASP A 422 -23.46 -10.54 9.14
C ASP A 422 -23.10 -11.93 8.60
N SER A 423 -22.88 -12.91 9.47
CA SER A 423 -22.42 -14.27 9.11
C SER A 423 -23.55 -15.23 8.69
N LYS A 424 -24.82 -14.80 8.63
CA LYS A 424 -25.97 -15.65 8.27
C LYS A 424 -26.14 -15.84 6.75
N VAL A 425 -25.15 -16.46 6.11
CA VAL A 425 -25.31 -17.05 4.76
C VAL A 425 -25.60 -18.55 4.89
N VAL A 426 -26.69 -18.99 4.28
CA VAL A 426 -27.17 -20.38 4.34
C VAL A 426 -26.25 -21.31 3.53
N PHE A 427 -25.60 -22.25 4.21
CA PHE A 427 -24.96 -23.39 3.54
C PHE A 427 -26.04 -24.39 3.10
N CYS A 428 -26.20 -24.57 1.79
CA CYS A 428 -26.82 -25.79 1.26
C CYS A 428 -25.89 -26.97 1.51
N ARG A 429 -26.50 -28.11 1.88
CA ARG A 429 -25.81 -29.36 2.22
C ARG A 429 -25.77 -30.31 1.02
N ASP A 430 -24.86 -31.27 1.14
CA ASP A 430 -24.79 -32.55 0.42
C ASP A 430 -24.37 -32.51 -1.06
N GLU A 431 -23.11 -32.91 -1.33
CA GLU A 431 -22.79 -34.04 -2.22
C GLU A 431 -21.35 -34.56 -1.92
N ASP A 432 -21.13 -35.86 -2.14
CA ASP A 432 -20.06 -36.70 -1.54
C ASP A 432 -18.87 -36.92 -2.52
N PRO A 433 -17.58 -36.93 -2.11
CA PRO A 433 -16.45 -36.87 -3.03
C PRO A 433 -15.90 -38.26 -3.43
N GLU A 434 -16.75 -39.15 -3.97
CA GLU A 434 -16.30 -40.38 -4.63
C GLU A 434 -17.05 -40.64 -5.96
N THR A 435 -16.68 -39.96 -7.06
CA THR A 435 -16.67 -40.56 -8.41
C THR A 435 -16.04 -39.65 -9.49
N MET A 436 -15.39 -40.32 -10.45
CA MET A 436 -14.90 -39.85 -11.77
C MET A 436 -13.43 -39.46 -11.92
N LEU A 437 -12.59 -40.49 -11.93
CA LEU A 437 -11.51 -40.61 -12.92
C LEU A 437 -12.07 -40.88 -14.34
N LEU A 438 -11.28 -40.50 -15.36
CA LEU A 438 -11.38 -40.85 -16.79
C LEU A 438 -12.45 -40.15 -17.65
N ASP A 439 -11.97 -39.19 -18.45
CA ASP A 439 -12.21 -38.94 -19.90
C ASP A 439 -12.20 -37.42 -20.16
N GLY A 440 -11.52 -36.87 -21.17
CA GLY A 440 -10.65 -37.47 -22.18
C GLY A 440 -10.64 -36.60 -23.43
N TYR A 441 -9.49 -36.03 -23.81
CA TYR A 441 -9.21 -35.51 -25.17
C TYR A 441 -7.70 -35.34 -25.33
N GLY A 442 -7.06 -36.29 -26.01
CA GLY A 442 -5.66 -36.17 -26.43
C GLY A 442 -5.54 -35.67 -27.87
N MET A 443 -4.35 -35.16 -28.21
CA MET A 443 -3.72 -35.23 -29.55
C MET A 443 -2.18 -35.09 -29.35
N PRO A 444 -1.33 -35.55 -30.28
CA PRO A 444 -0.06 -36.19 -29.91
C PRO A 444 1.19 -35.31 -29.99
N LEU A 445 2.24 -35.73 -29.27
CA LEU A 445 3.63 -35.36 -29.49
C LEU A 445 4.36 -36.44 -30.33
N PRO A 446 5.28 -36.08 -31.23
CA PRO A 446 6.21 -37.02 -31.84
C PRO A 446 7.46 -37.26 -30.97
N ILE A 447 7.94 -38.51 -30.95
CA ILE A 447 9.16 -38.99 -30.28
C ILE A 447 10.36 -38.92 -31.26
N PRO A 448 11.63 -38.78 -30.79
CA PRO A 448 12.66 -38.06 -31.52
C PRO A 448 13.65 -38.94 -32.31
N SER A 449 14.61 -38.27 -32.97
CA SER A 449 15.83 -38.87 -33.52
C SER A 449 17.07 -38.07 -33.08
N ASP A 450 17.78 -38.60 -32.09
CA ASP A 450 19.20 -38.32 -31.77
C ASP A 450 20.10 -39.33 -32.55
N PRO A 451 21.46 -39.26 -32.53
CA PRO A 451 22.33 -38.41 -31.67
C PRO A 451 23.46 -37.66 -32.42
N GLU A 452 24.20 -36.77 -31.70
CA GLU A 452 25.62 -36.95 -31.32
C GLU A 452 26.33 -35.63 -30.92
N HIS A 453 26.98 -35.65 -29.74
CA HIS A 453 28.07 -34.76 -29.25
C HIS A 453 27.77 -33.25 -29.08
N SER A 454 28.21 -32.54 -28.03
CA SER A 454 29.06 -32.90 -26.87
C SER A 454 28.89 -31.89 -25.71
N SER A 455 28.90 -32.39 -24.46
CA SER A 455 29.14 -31.64 -23.20
C SER A 455 30.52 -30.93 -23.21
N PRO A 456 30.85 -29.96 -22.31
CA PRO A 456 30.38 -29.74 -20.93
C PRO A 456 29.93 -28.26 -20.67
N GLU A 457 29.64 -27.73 -19.46
CA GLU A 457 29.92 -28.08 -18.05
C GLU A 457 28.70 -27.83 -17.13
N ASN A 458 28.73 -28.38 -15.92
CA ASN A 458 27.67 -28.28 -14.91
C ASN A 458 27.75 -26.98 -14.10
N ALA A 459 26.59 -26.49 -13.67
CA ALA A 459 26.44 -25.67 -12.46
C ALA A 459 25.06 -25.97 -11.86
N ASP A 460 25.04 -26.85 -10.86
CA ASP A 460 23.85 -27.14 -10.06
C ASP A 460 23.70 -26.05 -9.00
N ASP A 461 22.55 -25.35 -8.98
CA ASP A 461 22.15 -24.47 -7.87
C ASP A 461 21.13 -25.23 -7.00
N ASP A 462 21.63 -26.08 -6.11
CA ASP A 462 20.86 -26.60 -4.97
C ASP A 462 20.64 -25.44 -3.97
N PHE A 463 19.40 -24.95 -3.86
CA PHE A 463 19.04 -23.90 -2.92
C PHE A 463 17.63 -24.10 -2.34
N ASP A 464 17.49 -25.10 -1.46
CA ASP A 464 16.50 -25.15 -0.37
C ASP A 464 16.67 -26.46 0.44
N TYR A 465 17.67 -26.57 1.33
CA TYR A 465 17.67 -27.60 2.39
C TYR A 465 18.53 -27.29 3.64
N ASP A 466 19.58 -26.46 3.57
CA ASP A 466 20.50 -26.23 4.72
C ASP A 466 19.88 -25.49 5.92
N TYR A 467 18.88 -24.62 5.71
CA TYR A 467 18.37 -23.73 6.77
C TYR A 467 17.67 -24.50 7.93
N ALA A 468 17.22 -25.73 7.68
CA ALA A 468 16.62 -26.60 8.71
C ALA A 468 17.67 -27.33 9.57
N GLN A 469 18.91 -27.45 9.09
CA GLN A 469 19.98 -28.19 9.75
C GLN A 469 20.81 -27.29 10.67
N GLU A 470 21.16 -26.08 10.22
CA GLU A 470 21.79 -25.06 11.09
C GLU A 470 20.89 -24.73 12.31
N SER A 471 19.57 -24.66 12.10
CA SER A 471 18.62 -24.34 13.17
C SER A 471 18.45 -25.46 14.20
N THR A 472 18.79 -26.72 13.88
CA THR A 472 18.84 -27.80 14.88
C THR A 472 20.17 -27.85 15.63
N GLU A 473 21.31 -27.61 14.97
CA GLU A 473 22.62 -27.55 15.67
C GLU A 473 22.70 -26.38 16.66
N ILE A 474 22.18 -25.20 16.29
CA ILE A 474 22.12 -24.02 17.18
C ILE A 474 21.25 -24.27 18.43
N LEU A 475 20.22 -25.10 18.35
CA LEU A 475 19.40 -25.46 19.51
C LEU A 475 20.12 -26.43 20.46
N TRP A 476 21.00 -27.30 19.94
CA TRP A 476 21.81 -28.21 20.75
C TRP A 476 22.92 -27.48 21.52
N ASP A 477 23.60 -26.52 20.90
CA ASP A 477 24.67 -25.75 21.58
C ASP A 477 24.10 -24.87 22.71
N LEU A 478 22.93 -24.23 22.50
CA LEU A 478 22.25 -23.45 23.55
C LEU A 478 21.81 -24.29 24.75
N SER A 479 21.49 -25.57 24.56
CA SER A 479 21.19 -26.46 25.69
C SER A 479 22.43 -26.75 26.54
N ARG A 480 23.60 -26.89 25.91
CA ARG A 480 24.86 -27.21 26.60
C ARG A 480 25.42 -26.00 27.36
N ASP A 481 25.30 -24.80 26.79
CA ASP A 481 25.69 -23.56 27.46
C ASP A 481 24.82 -23.26 28.69
N ALA A 482 23.52 -23.62 28.64
CA ALA A 482 22.61 -23.50 29.78
C ALA A 482 22.94 -24.49 30.92
N GLU A 483 23.25 -25.75 30.60
CA GLU A 483 23.70 -26.74 31.59
C GLU A 483 25.04 -26.33 32.22
N ALA A 484 26.03 -25.93 31.41
CA ALA A 484 27.34 -25.49 31.88
C ALA A 484 27.28 -24.24 32.80
N ALA A 485 26.33 -23.33 32.56
CA ALA A 485 26.09 -22.19 33.44
C ALA A 485 25.58 -22.66 34.83
N SER A 486 24.64 -23.62 34.87
CA SER A 486 24.05 -24.13 36.12
C SER A 486 25.04 -24.88 37.01
N GLU A 487 25.90 -25.73 36.45
CA GLU A 487 26.94 -26.45 37.21
C GLU A 487 27.99 -25.50 37.81
N SER A 488 28.19 -24.32 37.20
CA SER A 488 29.17 -23.34 37.70
C SER A 488 28.73 -22.66 39.01
N GLU A 489 27.42 -22.46 39.23
CA GLU A 489 26.89 -21.79 40.43
C GLU A 489 26.84 -22.68 41.68
N GLU A 490 26.58 -24.00 41.53
CA GLU A 490 26.54 -24.91 42.68
C GLU A 490 27.94 -25.18 43.30
N SER A 491 29.01 -24.96 42.54
CA SER A 491 30.39 -25.27 42.98
C SER A 491 30.96 -24.32 44.05
N ASN A 492 30.30 -23.19 44.33
CA ASN A 492 30.90 -22.06 45.06
C ASN A 492 30.31 -21.78 46.46
N ILE A 493 29.61 -22.76 47.05
CA ILE A 493 29.11 -22.70 48.44
C ILE A 493 29.87 -23.70 49.31
N GLY A 494 31.08 -23.30 49.73
CA GLY A 494 31.87 -23.97 50.78
C GLY A 494 31.56 -23.42 52.18
N PRO A 495 31.80 -24.19 53.26
CA PRO A 495 31.36 -23.91 54.63
C PRO A 495 32.15 -22.83 55.39
#